data_AF-A0A443PD52-F1
#
_entry.id   AF-A0A443PD52-F1
#
_cell.length_a   1.000
_cell.length_b   1.000
_cell.length_c   1.000
_cell.angle_alpha   90.00
_cell.angle_beta   90.00
_cell.angle_gamma   90.00
#
_symmetry.space_group_name_H-M   'P 1'
#
loop_
_entity.id
_entity.type
_entity.pdbx_description
1 polymer ?
#
loop_
_entity_poly.entity_id
_entity_poly.type
_entity_poly.pdbx_seq_one_letter_code
_entity_poly.pdbx_strand_id
1 'polypeptide(L)'
;MEGFWRKLQSMLPQSRSISSNLFAILLIYSFFSQFLPIEPYLVPYLTTVKHFSNFQVTVNIYPYGIYSQLIFTLLVAPACLYFCNACDYLIVWGGQSLLVMKIMQITYGFGTAARMVFSSYIFLLVPEEEYQTLTSSTTTISLISFMLASELSQLLAFEKVSYAVFFGLTLASLGICCAATLLLPKNHSSSLWAIAYAGFSLVQNYGTNLFDAINSKSNLNGHVLAASQAAGGLGAFCAVYLENFAAKTGMSIYILGSAVMGVLCMCMGFSMKIWVAYSLYVMISGIYQTLACLVIVRCGRLVSNRHFILLFSVNSFVGLALETLLQAALEILGLSISKQFMSFAGFFFLSTAIFIILWFFEDKSKTVSSASDIENKPLFFPHVQNPSSPSSSPSSSFQLTFSDTQ
;
A
#
# COMPACT_ATOMS: atom_id res chain seq x y z
N MET A 1 31.41 -1.64 16.24
CA MET A 1 30.33 -1.78 15.24
C MET A 1 29.31 -2.87 15.60
N GLU A 2 29.69 -4.10 15.95
CA GLU A 2 28.73 -5.20 16.20
C GLU A 2 27.55 -4.86 17.11
N GLY A 3 27.75 -4.16 18.23
CA GLY A 3 26.65 -3.78 19.13
C GLY A 3 25.56 -2.92 18.46
N PHE A 4 25.92 -2.10 17.46
CA PHE A 4 24.96 -1.38 16.63
C PHE A 4 24.19 -2.34 15.72
N TRP A 5 24.88 -3.25 15.02
CA TRP A 5 24.25 -4.23 14.14
C TRP A 5 23.32 -5.19 14.88
N ARG A 6 23.72 -5.71 16.05
CA ARG A 6 22.84 -6.54 16.91
C ARG A 6 21.63 -5.76 17.41
N LYS A 7 21.80 -4.48 17.79
CA LYS A 7 20.69 -3.61 18.19
C LYS A 7 19.74 -3.32 17.03
N LEU A 8 20.27 -3.07 15.83
CA LEU A 8 19.49 -2.90 14.60
C LEU A 8 18.69 -4.18 14.27
N GLN A 9 19.33 -5.36 14.32
CA GLN A 9 18.67 -6.65 14.13
C GLN A 9 17.56 -6.92 15.17
N SER A 10 17.70 -6.42 16.41
CA SER A 10 16.65 -6.50 17.43
C SER A 10 15.51 -5.49 17.27
N MET A 11 15.68 -4.47 16.41
CA MET A 11 14.63 -3.51 16.05
C MET A 11 13.95 -3.86 14.73
N LEU A 12 14.59 -4.64 13.85
CA LEU A 12 13.96 -5.14 12.63
C LEU A 12 12.89 -6.20 12.96
N PRO A 13 11.64 -6.05 12.49
CA PRO A 13 10.62 -7.09 12.59
C PRO A 13 11.07 -8.39 11.93
N GLN A 14 10.90 -9.51 12.62
CA GLN A 14 11.25 -10.84 12.12
C GLN A 14 10.02 -11.74 12.17
N SER A 15 9.69 -12.37 11.04
CA SER A 15 8.70 -13.46 10.98
C SER A 15 9.24 -14.66 11.77
N ARG A 16 8.38 -15.31 12.54
CA ARG A 16 8.64 -16.60 13.21
C ARG A 16 8.00 -17.76 12.47
N SER A 17 6.91 -17.50 11.73
CA SER A 17 6.14 -18.52 11.02
C SER A 17 6.69 -18.89 9.63
N ILE A 18 7.43 -17.98 8.97
CA ILE A 18 8.00 -18.21 7.64
C ILE A 18 9.51 -18.48 7.74
N SER A 19 10.02 -19.38 6.89
CA SER A 19 11.46 -19.65 6.80
C SER A 19 12.25 -18.42 6.36
N SER A 20 13.44 -18.22 6.94
CA SER A 20 14.29 -17.05 6.66
C SER A 20 14.57 -16.83 5.17
N ASN A 21 14.60 -17.92 4.39
CA ASN A 21 14.78 -17.89 2.94
C ASN A 21 13.57 -17.25 2.23
N LEU A 22 12.34 -17.66 2.55
CA LEU A 22 11.14 -17.10 1.93
C LEU A 22 10.90 -15.66 2.40
N PHE A 23 11.17 -15.34 3.67
CA PHE A 23 11.17 -13.95 4.14
C PHE A 23 12.17 -13.11 3.33
N ALA A 24 13.42 -13.56 3.17
CA ALA A 24 14.42 -12.87 2.37
C ALA A 24 13.99 -12.69 0.89
N ILE A 25 13.39 -13.71 0.26
CA ILE A 25 12.87 -13.60 -1.12
C ILE A 25 11.77 -12.54 -1.23
N LEU A 26 10.84 -12.46 -0.26
CA LEU A 26 9.81 -11.43 -0.21
C LEU A 26 10.41 -10.02 -0.06
N LEU A 27 11.45 -9.85 0.76
CA LEU A 27 12.14 -8.56 0.90
C LEU A 27 12.93 -8.17 -0.36
N ILE A 28 13.61 -9.14 -1.00
CA ILE A 28 14.32 -8.96 -2.27
C ILE A 28 13.35 -8.54 -3.38
N TYR A 29 12.21 -9.24 -3.53
CA TYR A 29 11.15 -8.84 -4.45
C TYR A 29 10.67 -7.40 -4.17
N SER A 30 10.41 -7.07 -2.90
CA SER A 30 9.91 -5.75 -2.49
C SER A 30 10.92 -4.62 -2.77
N PHE A 31 12.22 -4.91 -2.70
CA PHE A 31 13.27 -3.97 -3.07
C PHE A 31 13.35 -3.79 -4.59
N PHE A 32 13.58 -4.87 -5.34
CA PHE A 32 13.88 -4.79 -6.77
C PHE A 32 12.65 -4.50 -7.67
N SER A 33 11.42 -4.66 -7.16
CA SER A 33 10.18 -4.19 -7.83
C SER A 33 9.96 -2.67 -7.76
N GLN A 34 10.82 -1.95 -7.02
CA GLN A 34 10.74 -0.51 -6.77
C GLN A 34 12.06 0.25 -6.99
N PHE A 35 13.16 -0.47 -7.29
CA PHE A 35 14.42 0.16 -7.66
C PHE A 35 14.37 0.54 -9.16
N LEU A 36 13.75 1.69 -9.46
CA LEU A 36 13.41 2.11 -10.82
C LEU A 36 14.10 3.45 -11.22
N PRO A 37 15.43 3.49 -11.41
CA PRO A 37 16.19 4.72 -11.71
C PRO A 37 15.66 5.61 -12.85
N ILE A 38 15.07 5.03 -13.90
CA ILE A 38 14.55 5.82 -15.01
C ILE A 38 13.28 6.61 -14.66
N GLU A 39 12.54 6.22 -13.62
CA GLU A 39 11.16 6.69 -13.38
C GLU A 39 11.05 8.21 -13.12
N PRO A 40 11.89 8.85 -12.27
CA PRO A 40 11.93 10.31 -12.15
C PRO A 40 12.35 11.05 -13.45
N TYR A 41 13.00 10.33 -14.37
CA TYR A 41 13.56 10.84 -15.62
C TYR A 41 12.73 10.46 -16.86
N LEU A 42 11.58 9.81 -16.68
CA LEU A 42 10.75 9.30 -17.77
C LEU A 42 10.12 10.44 -18.60
N VAL A 43 9.59 11.49 -17.96
CA VAL A 43 9.07 12.69 -18.67
C VAL A 43 10.20 13.42 -19.41
N PRO A 44 11.36 13.74 -18.79
CA PRO A 44 12.54 14.23 -19.51
C PRO A 44 12.94 13.36 -20.71
N TYR A 45 12.94 12.04 -20.59
CA TYR A 45 13.30 11.14 -21.70
C TYR A 45 12.29 11.20 -22.87
N LEU A 46 10.98 11.13 -22.58
CA LEU A 46 9.93 11.22 -23.60
C LEU A 46 9.92 12.57 -24.34
N THR A 47 10.27 13.66 -23.65
CA THR A 47 10.26 15.01 -24.21
C THR A 47 11.57 15.39 -24.91
N THR A 48 12.72 15.10 -24.31
CA THR A 48 14.04 15.51 -24.85
C THR A 48 14.60 14.52 -25.86
N VAL A 49 14.35 13.21 -25.73
CA VAL A 49 14.93 12.17 -26.60
C VAL A 49 13.93 11.61 -27.61
N LYS A 50 12.64 11.49 -27.25
CA LYS A 50 11.59 11.09 -28.22
C LYS A 50 10.81 12.25 -28.82
N HIS A 51 11.12 13.48 -28.42
CA HIS A 51 10.54 14.72 -28.97
C HIS A 51 9.00 14.81 -28.88
N PHE A 52 8.36 14.10 -27.94
CA PHE A 52 6.95 14.32 -27.63
C PHE A 52 6.77 15.65 -26.91
N SER A 53 5.75 16.42 -27.28
CA SER A 53 5.37 17.60 -26.51
C SER A 53 4.82 17.21 -25.12
N ASN A 54 4.99 18.07 -24.11
CA ASN A 54 4.43 17.84 -22.77
C ASN A 54 2.93 17.54 -22.83
N PHE A 55 2.17 18.22 -23.69
CA PHE A 55 0.74 17.97 -23.93
C PHE A 55 0.45 16.56 -24.49
N GLN A 56 1.31 16.03 -25.37
CA GLN A 56 1.18 14.64 -25.83
C GLN A 56 1.48 13.65 -24.70
N VAL A 57 2.46 13.92 -23.84
CA VAL A 57 2.76 13.05 -22.69
C VAL A 57 1.59 13.05 -21.70
N THR A 58 1.13 14.22 -21.24
CA THR A 58 0.13 14.34 -20.17
C THR A 58 -1.30 14.00 -20.63
N VAL A 59 -1.70 14.38 -21.85
CA VAL A 59 -3.09 14.18 -22.33
C VAL A 59 -3.23 12.93 -23.20
N ASN A 60 -2.19 12.56 -23.97
CA ASN A 60 -2.30 11.49 -24.98
C ASN A 60 -1.54 10.21 -24.63
N ILE A 61 -0.68 10.18 -23.60
CA ILE A 61 0.08 8.99 -23.22
C ILE A 61 -0.36 8.53 -21.82
N TYR A 62 -0.12 9.30 -20.77
CA TYR A 62 -0.32 8.88 -19.37
C TYR A 62 -1.75 8.46 -18.96
N PRO A 63 -2.85 9.06 -19.45
CA PRO A 63 -4.20 8.65 -19.06
C PRO A 63 -4.52 7.19 -19.42
N TYR A 64 -3.90 6.64 -20.48
CA TYR A 64 -4.05 5.22 -20.85
C TYR A 64 -3.51 4.26 -19.78
N GLY A 65 -2.53 4.68 -18.97
CA GLY A 65 -2.01 3.89 -17.86
C GLY A 65 -2.96 3.88 -16.67
N ILE A 66 -3.58 5.01 -16.35
CA ILE A 66 -4.61 5.11 -15.30
C ILE A 66 -5.84 4.28 -15.70
N TYR A 67 -6.32 4.42 -16.94
CA TYR A 67 -7.46 3.66 -17.45
C TYR A 67 -7.17 2.15 -17.50
N SER A 68 -5.98 1.73 -17.95
CA SER A 68 -5.64 0.30 -17.96
C SER A 68 -5.45 -0.26 -16.55
N GLN A 69 -4.85 0.51 -15.63
CA GLN A 69 -4.72 0.12 -14.24
C GLN A 69 -6.09 -0.10 -13.61
N LEU A 70 -7.04 0.82 -13.80
CA LEU A 70 -8.41 0.69 -13.29
C LEU A 70 -9.13 -0.56 -13.84
N ILE A 71 -8.93 -0.90 -15.11
CA ILE A 71 -9.48 -2.10 -15.75
C ILE A 71 -8.80 -3.39 -15.22
N PHE A 72 -7.47 -3.45 -15.21
CA PHE A 72 -6.74 -4.65 -14.78
C PHE A 72 -6.84 -4.91 -13.27
N THR A 73 -7.00 -3.85 -12.47
CA THR A 73 -7.31 -3.89 -11.04
C THR A 73 -8.63 -4.63 -10.74
N LEU A 74 -9.54 -4.78 -11.70
CA LEU A 74 -10.74 -5.61 -11.55
C LEU A 74 -10.56 -7.02 -12.15
N LEU A 75 -9.83 -7.14 -13.27
CA LEU A 75 -9.83 -8.35 -14.10
C LEU A 75 -8.78 -9.41 -13.75
N VAL A 76 -7.61 -9.05 -13.20
CA VAL A 76 -6.47 -9.97 -13.16
C VAL A 76 -5.73 -9.96 -11.82
N ALA A 77 -5.38 -11.16 -11.37
CA ALA A 77 -4.44 -11.36 -10.27
C ALA A 77 -3.61 -12.65 -10.36
N PRO A 78 -4.16 -13.83 -10.74
CA PRO A 78 -3.34 -15.05 -10.78
C PRO A 78 -2.27 -15.00 -11.87
N ALA A 79 -2.57 -14.35 -13.01
CA ALA A 79 -1.62 -14.15 -14.09
C ALA A 79 -0.69 -12.93 -13.87
N CYS A 80 -1.05 -12.00 -13.00
CA CYS A 80 -0.28 -10.78 -12.73
C CYS A 80 1.11 -11.06 -12.15
N LEU A 81 1.24 -12.07 -11.29
CA LEU A 81 2.51 -12.44 -10.64
C LEU A 81 3.62 -12.84 -11.64
N TYR A 82 3.29 -13.19 -12.88
CA TYR A 82 4.27 -13.67 -13.87
C TYR A 82 4.54 -12.67 -15.00
N PHE A 83 3.87 -11.50 -14.99
CA PHE A 83 4.14 -10.49 -16.01
C PHE A 83 5.41 -9.71 -15.66
N CYS A 84 6.40 -9.75 -16.54
CA CYS A 84 7.65 -9.07 -16.31
C CYS A 84 7.48 -7.56 -16.57
N ASN A 85 7.46 -6.76 -15.51
CA ASN A 85 7.54 -5.28 -15.53
C ASN A 85 8.91 -4.75 -16.05
N ALA A 86 9.58 -5.51 -16.93
CA ALA A 86 10.67 -5.04 -17.78
C ALA A 86 10.19 -4.82 -19.22
N CYS A 87 9.07 -5.45 -19.63
CA CYS A 87 8.53 -5.37 -20.98
C CYS A 87 8.10 -3.94 -21.34
N ASP A 88 7.44 -3.24 -20.42
CA ASP A 88 7.10 -1.82 -20.53
C ASP A 88 8.35 -0.96 -20.75
N TYR A 89 9.39 -1.12 -19.93
CA TYR A 89 10.65 -0.36 -20.08
C TYR A 89 11.41 -0.69 -21.38
N LEU A 90 11.35 -1.92 -21.89
CA LEU A 90 11.86 -2.27 -23.22
C LEU A 90 11.03 -1.60 -24.34
N ILE A 91 9.71 -1.53 -24.19
CA ILE A 91 8.81 -0.83 -25.12
C ILE A 91 9.03 0.69 -25.07
N VAL A 92 9.27 1.28 -23.89
CA VAL A 92 9.73 2.68 -23.74
C VAL A 92 11.03 2.86 -24.52
N TRP A 93 12.04 2.03 -24.29
CA TRP A 93 13.38 2.27 -24.82
C TRP A 93 13.41 2.15 -26.35
N GLY A 94 12.90 1.05 -26.91
CA GLY A 94 12.91 0.80 -28.36
C GLY A 94 11.79 1.49 -29.15
N GLY A 95 10.66 1.79 -28.53
CA GLY A 95 9.50 2.38 -29.21
C GLY A 95 9.68 3.86 -29.55
N GLN A 96 9.18 4.30 -30.72
CA GLN A 96 9.25 5.72 -31.13
C GLN A 96 7.89 6.33 -31.54
N SER A 97 6.84 5.52 -31.75
CA SER A 97 5.53 6.05 -32.14
C SER A 97 4.62 6.32 -30.95
N LEU A 98 3.70 7.28 -31.10
CA LEU A 98 2.69 7.61 -30.09
C LEU A 98 1.82 6.39 -29.70
N LEU A 99 1.51 5.52 -30.67
CA LEU A 99 0.76 4.29 -30.42
C LEU A 99 1.54 3.31 -29.54
N VAL A 100 2.86 3.19 -29.74
CA VAL A 100 3.71 2.33 -28.90
C VAL A 100 3.84 2.91 -27.49
N MET A 101 3.87 4.24 -27.32
CA MET A 101 3.81 4.87 -25.98
C MET A 101 2.45 4.65 -25.28
N LYS A 102 1.33 4.60 -26.02
CA LYS A 102 0.02 4.22 -25.46
C LYS A 102 -0.01 2.76 -25.01
N ILE A 103 0.52 1.84 -25.82
CA ILE A 103 0.64 0.40 -25.45
C ILE A 103 1.53 0.21 -24.22
N MET A 104 2.65 0.93 -24.16
CA MET A 104 3.56 0.95 -23.01
C MET A 104 2.84 1.35 -21.71
N GLN A 105 2.02 2.41 -21.76
CA GLN A 105 1.22 2.82 -20.61
C GLN A 105 0.15 1.78 -20.24
N ILE A 106 -0.47 1.12 -21.23
CA ILE A 106 -1.39 0.01 -20.97
C ILE A 106 -0.68 -1.11 -20.19
N THR A 107 0.54 -1.49 -20.58
CA THR A 107 1.35 -2.49 -19.85
C THR A 107 1.85 -2.02 -18.49
N TYR A 108 2.19 -0.73 -18.32
CA TYR A 108 2.59 -0.16 -17.04
C TYR A 108 1.44 -0.17 -16.02
N GLY A 109 0.21 0.16 -16.45
CA GLY A 109 -0.98 0.06 -15.60
C GLY A 109 -1.32 -1.38 -15.21
N PHE A 110 -1.08 -2.36 -16.10
CA PHE A 110 -1.13 -3.79 -15.74
C PHE A 110 -0.10 -4.12 -14.66
N GLY A 111 1.15 -3.72 -14.83
CA GLY A 111 2.24 -3.96 -13.88
C GLY A 111 2.02 -3.31 -12.52
N THR A 112 1.34 -2.17 -12.49
CA THR A 112 0.98 -1.47 -11.25
C THR A 112 -0.23 -2.10 -10.56
N ALA A 113 -1.24 -2.60 -11.31
CA ALA A 113 -2.30 -3.43 -10.75
C ALA A 113 -1.77 -4.76 -10.19
N ALA A 114 -0.80 -5.39 -10.87
CA ALA A 114 -0.12 -6.60 -10.40
C ALA A 114 0.58 -6.41 -9.04
N ARG A 115 1.23 -5.25 -8.85
CA ARG A 115 1.93 -4.88 -7.61
C ARG A 115 0.97 -4.80 -6.40
N MET A 116 -0.29 -4.41 -6.59
CA MET A 116 -1.31 -4.38 -5.53
C MET A 116 -1.65 -5.77 -5.00
N VAL A 117 -1.80 -6.75 -5.90
CA VAL A 117 -2.13 -8.15 -5.57
C VAL A 117 -1.07 -8.79 -4.67
N PHE A 118 0.20 -8.39 -4.80
CA PHE A 118 1.29 -8.93 -3.98
C PHE A 118 1.09 -8.68 -2.48
N SER A 119 0.53 -7.53 -2.07
CA SER A 119 0.24 -7.25 -0.65
C SER A 119 -0.72 -8.25 -0.04
N SER A 120 -1.68 -8.74 -0.82
CA SER A 120 -2.69 -9.71 -0.41
C SER A 120 -2.18 -11.16 -0.47
N TYR A 121 -1.21 -11.45 -1.34
CA TYR A 121 -0.49 -12.73 -1.37
C TYR A 121 0.29 -12.98 -0.06
N ILE A 122 0.82 -11.93 0.57
CA ILE A 122 1.47 -12.03 1.90
C ILE A 122 0.51 -12.66 2.93
N PHE A 123 -0.75 -12.24 2.97
CA PHE A 123 -1.76 -12.75 3.92
C PHE A 123 -2.15 -14.23 3.70
N LEU A 124 -1.80 -14.82 2.56
CA LEU A 124 -1.92 -16.26 2.31
C LEU A 124 -0.69 -17.09 2.73
N LEU A 125 0.43 -16.45 3.05
CA LEU A 125 1.67 -17.12 3.46
C LEU A 125 1.91 -17.12 4.98
N VAL A 126 1.39 -16.11 5.70
CA VAL A 126 1.53 -15.98 7.17
C VAL A 126 0.22 -16.22 7.93
N PRO A 127 0.29 -16.56 9.23
CA PRO A 127 -0.84 -16.41 10.14
C PRO A 127 -1.16 -14.93 10.41
N GLU A 128 -2.39 -14.65 10.85
CA GLU A 128 -2.90 -13.30 11.12
C GLU A 128 -2.05 -12.48 12.10
N GLU A 129 -1.31 -13.14 13.00
CA GLU A 129 -0.39 -12.52 13.95
C GLU A 129 0.76 -11.76 13.28
N GLU A 130 1.23 -12.22 12.11
CA GLU A 130 2.40 -11.64 11.42
C GLU A 130 2.05 -10.68 10.28
N TYR A 131 0.75 -10.45 10.03
CA TYR A 131 0.26 -9.57 8.95
C TYR A 131 0.87 -8.17 9.00
N GLN A 132 0.88 -7.52 10.17
CA GLN A 132 1.49 -6.21 10.31
C GLN A 132 3.01 -6.25 10.10
N THR A 133 3.68 -7.23 10.70
CA THR A 133 5.13 -7.42 10.60
C THR A 133 5.58 -7.55 9.14
N LEU A 134 4.93 -8.40 8.33
CA LEU A 134 5.33 -8.56 6.93
C LEU A 134 4.94 -7.38 6.05
N THR A 135 3.68 -6.93 6.07
CA THR A 135 3.23 -5.84 5.20
C THR A 135 3.98 -4.54 5.48
N SER A 136 4.26 -4.24 6.76
CA SER A 136 5.05 -3.05 7.11
C SER A 136 6.50 -3.17 6.64
N SER A 137 7.11 -4.36 6.75
CA SER A 137 8.50 -4.57 6.34
C SER A 137 8.70 -4.50 4.82
N THR A 138 7.81 -5.15 4.04
CA THR A 138 7.87 -5.11 2.57
C THR A 138 7.60 -3.70 2.04
N THR A 139 6.63 -2.98 2.61
CA THR A 139 6.36 -1.57 2.27
C THR A 139 7.51 -0.65 2.67
N THR A 140 8.12 -0.82 3.84
CA THR A 140 9.29 -0.03 4.27
C THR A 140 10.45 -0.18 3.28
N ILE A 141 10.77 -1.42 2.90
CA ILE A 141 11.85 -1.72 1.94
C ILE A 141 11.52 -1.22 0.53
N SER A 142 10.26 -1.31 0.10
CA SER A 142 9.77 -0.75 -1.16
C SER A 142 10.05 0.76 -1.26
N LEU A 143 9.74 1.51 -0.21
CA LEU A 143 9.86 2.97 -0.20
C LEU A 143 11.33 3.42 -0.05
N ILE A 144 12.13 2.72 0.75
CA ILE A 144 13.59 2.92 0.82
C ILE A 144 14.25 2.62 -0.54
N SER A 145 13.80 1.58 -1.24
CA SER A 145 14.31 1.24 -2.58
C SER A 145 14.06 2.35 -3.60
N PHE A 146 12.83 2.86 -3.68
CA PHE A 146 12.48 3.97 -4.57
C PHE A 146 13.27 5.25 -4.23
N MET A 147 13.47 5.55 -2.94
CA MET A 147 14.31 6.66 -2.48
C MET A 147 15.76 6.50 -2.98
N LEU A 148 16.36 5.32 -2.79
CA LEU A 148 17.74 5.03 -3.23
C LEU A 148 17.89 5.08 -4.75
N ALA A 149 16.89 4.59 -5.50
CA ALA A 149 16.86 4.70 -6.95
C ALA A 149 16.78 6.16 -7.41
N SER A 150 15.95 6.99 -6.75
CA SER A 150 15.80 8.41 -7.05
C SER A 150 17.11 9.20 -6.83
N GLU A 151 17.76 9.01 -5.68
CA GLU A 151 19.03 9.69 -5.36
C GLU A 151 20.18 9.20 -6.25
N LEU A 152 20.28 7.90 -6.54
CA LEU A 152 21.26 7.39 -7.51
C LEU A 152 21.07 8.03 -8.89
N SER A 153 19.83 8.22 -9.32
CA SER A 153 19.49 8.81 -10.62
C SER A 153 19.85 10.30 -10.67
N GLN A 154 19.63 11.02 -9.56
CA GLN A 154 20.05 12.41 -9.43
C GLN A 154 21.57 12.58 -9.53
N LEU A 155 22.34 11.66 -8.93
CA LEU A 155 23.81 11.63 -9.05
C LEU A 155 24.26 11.31 -10.48
N LEU A 156 23.69 10.28 -11.13
CA LEU A 156 24.00 9.93 -12.53
C LEU A 156 23.63 11.06 -13.51
N ALA A 157 22.59 11.84 -13.22
CA ALA A 157 22.19 12.99 -14.03
C ALA A 157 23.16 14.17 -13.90
N PHE A 158 23.75 14.42 -12.73
CA PHE A 158 24.80 15.44 -12.57
C PHE A 158 26.06 15.11 -13.39
N GLU A 159 26.46 13.83 -13.41
CA GLU A 159 27.55 13.31 -14.26
C GLU A 159 27.17 13.21 -15.76
N LYS A 160 25.97 13.68 -16.14
CA LYS A 160 25.44 13.70 -17.53
C LYS A 160 25.45 12.32 -18.21
N VAL A 161 25.26 11.26 -17.42
CA VAL A 161 25.26 9.88 -17.92
C VAL A 161 24.08 9.66 -18.89
N SER A 162 24.31 8.89 -19.95
CA SER A 162 23.27 8.57 -20.93
C SER A 162 22.09 7.80 -20.30
N TYR A 163 20.86 8.16 -20.70
CA TYR A 163 19.62 7.47 -20.31
C TYR A 163 19.68 5.94 -20.49
N ALA A 164 20.49 5.43 -21.41
CA ALA A 164 20.73 3.99 -21.59
C ALA A 164 21.19 3.28 -20.28
N VAL A 165 21.93 3.96 -19.41
CA VAL A 165 22.35 3.42 -18.11
C VAL A 165 21.18 3.35 -17.14
N PHE A 166 20.30 4.35 -17.14
CA PHE A 166 19.09 4.38 -16.31
C PHE A 166 18.13 3.24 -16.71
N PHE A 167 17.93 3.01 -18.01
CA PHE A 167 17.22 1.83 -18.52
C PHE A 167 17.92 0.52 -18.14
N GLY A 168 19.24 0.43 -18.32
CA GLY A 168 20.02 -0.77 -17.98
C GLY A 168 19.91 -1.17 -16.50
N LEU A 169 20.03 -0.21 -15.57
CA LEU A 169 19.87 -0.43 -14.13
C LEU A 169 18.44 -0.84 -13.78
N THR A 170 17.45 -0.20 -14.37
CA THR A 170 16.02 -0.50 -14.19
C THR A 170 15.70 -1.93 -14.65
N LEU A 171 16.15 -2.32 -15.85
CA LEU A 171 15.96 -3.65 -16.41
C LEU A 171 16.72 -4.74 -15.63
N ALA A 172 17.93 -4.44 -15.12
CA ALA A 172 18.68 -5.35 -14.26
C ALA A 172 17.95 -5.61 -12.94
N SER A 173 17.41 -4.55 -12.31
CA SER A 173 16.56 -4.67 -11.11
C SER A 173 15.35 -5.56 -11.36
N LEU A 174 14.62 -5.30 -12.43
CA LEU A 174 13.39 -6.03 -12.76
C LEU A 174 13.67 -7.48 -13.20
N GLY A 175 14.85 -7.76 -13.76
CA GLY A 175 15.36 -9.12 -13.95
C GLY A 175 15.57 -9.87 -12.63
N ILE A 176 16.19 -9.23 -11.63
CA ILE A 176 16.35 -9.79 -10.28
C ILE A 176 14.99 -10.00 -9.61
N CYS A 177 14.06 -9.05 -9.75
CA CYS A 177 12.69 -9.16 -9.27
C CYS A 177 11.96 -10.36 -9.90
N CYS A 178 12.08 -10.55 -11.22
CA CYS A 178 11.51 -11.69 -11.93
C CYS A 178 12.10 -13.02 -11.43
N ALA A 179 13.42 -13.10 -11.27
CA ALA A 179 14.09 -14.28 -10.72
C ALA A 179 13.63 -14.60 -9.28
N ALA A 180 13.51 -13.59 -8.40
CA ALA A 180 12.97 -13.77 -7.05
C ALA A 180 11.51 -14.25 -7.07
N THR A 181 10.70 -13.80 -8.03
CA THR A 181 9.30 -14.21 -8.18
C THR A 181 9.17 -15.67 -8.56
N LEU A 182 10.08 -16.21 -9.37
CA LEU A 182 10.13 -17.63 -9.72
C LEU A 182 10.49 -18.55 -8.54
N LEU A 183 11.05 -18.00 -7.46
CA LEU A 183 11.38 -18.71 -6.22
C LEU A 183 10.27 -18.65 -5.15
N LEU A 184 9.19 -17.91 -5.38
CA LEU A 184 8.05 -17.86 -4.48
C LEU A 184 7.20 -19.14 -4.58
N PRO A 185 6.64 -19.64 -3.46
CA PRO A 185 5.88 -20.89 -3.45
C PRO A 185 4.59 -20.77 -4.27
N LYS A 186 4.45 -21.67 -5.26
CA LYS A 186 3.28 -21.77 -6.14
C LYS A 186 2.12 -22.47 -5.44
N ASN A 187 1.21 -21.68 -4.86
CA ASN A 187 -0.15 -22.11 -4.55
C ASN A 187 -1.14 -21.35 -5.43
N HIS A 188 -2.29 -21.97 -5.70
CA HIS A 188 -3.32 -21.43 -6.59
C HIS A 188 -4.36 -20.55 -5.86
N SER A 189 -5.04 -19.71 -6.66
CA SER A 189 -6.33 -19.04 -6.40
C SER A 189 -6.36 -17.56 -5.93
N SER A 190 -6.93 -16.73 -6.83
CA SER A 190 -8.01 -15.74 -6.59
C SER A 190 -7.81 -14.44 -5.77
N SER A 191 -7.11 -13.45 -6.36
CA SER A 191 -7.68 -12.13 -6.77
C SER A 191 -7.90 -10.87 -5.87
N LEU A 192 -6.90 -9.94 -5.62
CA LEU A 192 -6.95 -8.40 -5.55
C LEU A 192 -6.46 -7.44 -4.28
N TRP A 193 -6.52 -6.03 -4.13
CA TRP A 193 -6.08 -5.03 -2.97
C TRP A 193 -5.43 -3.60 -3.19
N ALA A 194 -6.21 -2.46 -3.17
CA ALA A 194 -6.02 -1.19 -2.39
C ALA A 194 -7.19 -0.13 -2.29
N ILE A 195 -7.99 -0.05 -1.21
CA ILE A 195 -8.76 1.22 -0.93
C ILE A 195 -7.80 2.37 -0.56
N ALA A 196 -6.72 2.07 0.15
CA ALA A 196 -5.85 3.10 0.74
C ALA A 196 -5.03 3.87 -0.31
N TYR A 197 -4.57 3.19 -1.36
CA TYR A 197 -3.57 3.69 -2.32
C TYR A 197 -3.95 5.02 -2.98
N ALA A 198 -5.23 5.19 -3.32
CA ALA A 198 -5.75 6.35 -4.03
C ALA A 198 -5.49 7.69 -3.34
N GLY A 199 -5.51 7.73 -2.00
CA GLY A 199 -5.23 8.94 -1.23
C GLY A 199 -3.77 9.41 -1.28
N PHE A 200 -2.86 8.53 -1.71
CA PHE A 200 -1.42 8.79 -1.80
C PHE A 200 -0.96 9.01 -3.24
N SER A 201 -1.53 8.27 -4.19
CA SER A 201 -1.28 8.47 -5.62
C SER A 201 -1.67 9.89 -6.07
N LEU A 202 -2.84 10.38 -5.66
CA LEU A 202 -3.23 11.80 -5.81
C LEU A 202 -2.16 12.76 -5.27
N VAL A 203 -1.66 12.49 -4.05
CA VAL A 203 -0.69 13.37 -3.38
C VAL A 203 0.67 13.32 -4.08
N GLN A 204 1.15 12.16 -4.54
CA GLN A 204 2.39 12.07 -5.31
C GLN A 204 2.27 12.70 -6.71
N ASN A 205 1.18 12.41 -7.43
CA ASN A 205 0.93 12.91 -8.78
C ASN A 205 0.75 14.44 -8.85
N TYR A 206 0.27 15.09 -7.78
CA TYR A 206 0.11 16.54 -7.71
C TYR A 206 1.18 17.26 -6.87
N GLY A 207 1.95 16.55 -6.05
CA GLY A 207 2.99 17.13 -5.20
C GLY A 207 4.09 17.84 -5.98
N THR A 208 4.63 17.21 -7.03
CA THR A 208 5.63 17.81 -7.93
C THR A 208 5.09 19.03 -8.67
N ASN A 209 3.86 18.96 -9.18
CA ASN A 209 3.18 20.07 -9.87
C ASN A 209 2.98 21.29 -8.96
N LEU A 210 2.73 21.09 -7.66
CA LEU A 210 2.69 22.17 -6.68
C LEU A 210 4.05 22.86 -6.52
N PHE A 211 5.13 22.09 -6.49
CA PHE A 211 6.47 22.63 -6.22
C PHE A 211 6.95 23.58 -7.33
N ASP A 212 6.74 23.21 -8.59
CA ASP A 212 7.08 24.06 -9.74
C ASP A 212 6.17 25.28 -9.86
N ALA A 213 4.91 25.18 -9.43
CA ALA A 213 4.00 26.32 -9.37
C ALA A 213 4.37 27.34 -8.27
N ILE A 214 5.00 26.91 -7.17
CA ILE A 214 5.51 27.80 -6.13
C ILE A 214 6.88 28.40 -6.51
N ASN A 215 7.79 27.60 -7.12
CA ASN A 215 9.07 28.10 -7.62
C ASN A 215 9.63 27.23 -8.76
N SER A 216 9.34 27.62 -10.01
CA SER A 216 9.81 26.98 -11.25
C SER A 216 11.33 27.07 -11.52
N LYS A 217 12.12 27.54 -10.54
CA LYS A 217 13.59 27.51 -10.54
C LYS A 217 14.18 26.62 -9.43
N SER A 218 13.37 25.77 -8.80
CA SER A 218 13.81 24.88 -7.72
C SER A 218 14.45 23.59 -8.25
N ASN A 219 15.78 23.46 -8.15
CA ASN A 219 16.49 22.22 -8.49
C ASN A 219 16.34 21.10 -7.42
N LEU A 220 15.49 21.27 -6.39
CA LEU A 220 15.44 20.40 -5.21
C LEU A 220 14.28 19.40 -5.19
N ASN A 221 13.39 19.41 -6.20
CA ASN A 221 12.16 18.61 -6.19
C ASN A 221 12.41 17.09 -6.05
N GLY A 222 13.51 16.57 -6.64
CA GLY A 222 13.91 15.17 -6.49
C GLY A 222 14.24 14.77 -5.05
N HIS A 223 14.98 15.61 -4.33
CA HIS A 223 15.33 15.39 -2.91
C HIS A 223 14.10 15.47 -1.98
N VAL A 224 13.10 16.29 -2.33
CA VAL A 224 11.83 16.35 -1.59
C VAL A 224 11.00 15.08 -1.82
N LEU A 225 11.00 14.54 -3.04
CA LEU A 225 10.40 13.23 -3.32
C LEU A 225 11.12 12.14 -2.52
N ALA A 226 12.45 12.08 -2.55
CA ALA A 226 13.25 11.14 -1.75
C ALA A 226 12.95 11.26 -0.24
N ALA A 227 12.91 12.48 0.31
CA ALA A 227 12.56 12.72 1.71
C ALA A 227 11.13 12.28 2.06
N SER A 228 10.17 12.44 1.14
CA SER A 228 8.78 11.98 1.33
C SER A 228 8.67 10.45 1.33
N GLN A 229 9.45 9.76 0.48
CA GLN A 229 9.51 8.30 0.45
C GLN A 229 10.24 7.76 1.69
N ALA A 230 11.26 8.47 2.19
CA ALA A 230 11.91 8.16 3.48
C ALA A 230 10.92 8.28 4.65
N ALA A 231 10.12 9.36 4.71
CA ALA A 231 9.09 9.54 5.72
C ALA A 231 7.95 8.51 5.59
N GLY A 232 7.57 8.14 4.37
CA GLY A 232 6.66 7.02 4.12
C GLY A 232 7.22 5.69 4.65
N GLY A 233 8.48 5.37 4.36
CA GLY A 233 9.16 4.18 4.88
C GLY A 233 9.22 4.14 6.41
N LEU A 234 9.52 5.27 7.06
CA LEU A 234 9.44 5.41 8.51
C LEU A 234 8.00 5.22 9.03
N GLY A 235 6.99 5.76 8.34
CA GLY A 235 5.58 5.57 8.68
C GLY A 235 5.12 4.11 8.59
N ALA A 236 5.51 3.40 7.52
CA ALA A 236 5.29 1.97 7.38
C ALA A 236 5.93 1.21 8.55
N PHE A 237 7.20 1.48 8.87
CA PHE A 237 7.91 0.86 9.99
C PHE A 237 7.25 1.13 11.35
N CYS A 238 6.79 2.37 11.59
CA CYS A 238 6.06 2.76 12.80
C CYS A 238 4.73 2.02 12.98
N ALA A 239 4.08 1.56 11.90
CA ALA A 239 2.82 0.82 11.99
C ALA A 239 2.94 -0.48 12.80
N VAL A 240 4.11 -1.15 12.81
CA VAL A 240 4.36 -2.35 13.62
C VAL A 240 4.25 -2.05 15.12
N TYR A 241 4.82 -0.92 15.57
CA TYR A 241 4.79 -0.53 16.97
C TYR A 241 3.44 0.08 17.39
N LEU A 242 2.73 0.71 16.44
CA LEU A 242 1.41 1.30 16.66
C LEU A 242 0.26 0.29 16.57
N GLU A 243 0.49 -0.93 16.09
CA GLU A 243 -0.52 -1.97 15.94
C GLU A 243 -1.32 -2.23 17.23
N ASN A 244 -0.62 -2.48 18.33
CA ASN A 244 -1.22 -2.75 19.64
C ASN A 244 -1.99 -1.55 20.22
N PHE A 245 -1.69 -0.34 19.75
CA PHE A 245 -2.43 0.86 20.08
C PHE A 245 -3.67 0.99 19.18
N ALA A 246 -3.51 0.86 17.86
CA ALA A 246 -4.58 0.87 16.86
C ALA A 246 -5.69 -0.16 17.16
N ALA A 247 -5.29 -1.37 17.54
CA ALA A 247 -6.21 -2.45 17.95
C ALA A 247 -7.06 -2.04 19.17
N LYS A 248 -6.48 -1.38 20.16
CA LYS A 248 -7.17 -0.88 21.36
C LYS A 248 -8.06 0.33 21.06
N THR A 249 -7.61 1.25 20.20
CA THR A 249 -8.35 2.49 19.90
C THR A 249 -9.50 2.30 18.90
N GLY A 250 -9.58 1.17 18.19
CA GLY A 250 -10.54 0.98 17.10
C GLY A 250 -10.39 2.06 16.03
N MET A 251 -11.52 2.56 15.50
CA MET A 251 -11.52 3.60 14.47
C MET A 251 -10.87 4.94 14.88
N SER A 252 -10.68 5.21 16.18
CA SER A 252 -10.22 6.52 16.69
C SER A 252 -8.86 6.97 16.13
N ILE A 253 -7.97 6.02 15.81
CA ILE A 253 -6.67 6.34 15.19
C ILE A 253 -6.81 6.82 13.74
N TYR A 254 -7.76 6.27 12.98
CA TYR A 254 -8.03 6.70 11.61
C TYR A 254 -8.78 8.03 11.57
N ILE A 255 -9.67 8.29 12.54
CA ILE A 255 -10.29 9.61 12.76
C ILE A 255 -9.21 10.68 12.98
N LEU A 256 -8.34 10.49 13.99
CA LEU A 256 -7.28 11.44 14.30
C LEU A 256 -6.31 11.62 13.12
N GLY A 257 -5.88 10.53 12.51
CA GLY A 257 -4.94 10.54 11.39
C GLY A 257 -5.48 11.28 10.16
N SER A 258 -6.70 10.97 9.72
CA SER A 258 -7.33 11.65 8.59
C SER A 258 -7.66 13.13 8.88
N ALA A 259 -8.08 13.46 10.11
CA ALA A 259 -8.29 14.86 10.51
C ALA A 259 -6.99 15.68 10.45
N VAL A 260 -5.88 15.14 10.96
CA VAL A 260 -4.56 15.78 10.91
C VAL A 260 -4.09 15.93 9.45
N MET A 261 -4.26 14.91 8.61
CA MET A 261 -3.94 15.03 7.18
C MET A 261 -4.76 16.12 6.49
N GLY A 262 -6.06 16.25 6.80
CA GLY A 262 -6.91 17.33 6.29
C GLY A 262 -6.39 18.72 6.69
N VAL A 263 -6.02 18.91 7.96
CA VAL A 263 -5.44 20.17 8.46
C VAL A 263 -4.10 20.48 7.78
N LEU A 264 -3.19 19.51 7.68
CA LEU A 264 -1.89 19.70 7.02
C LEU A 264 -2.04 20.05 5.53
N CYS A 265 -3.00 19.40 4.84
CA CYS A 265 -3.32 19.66 3.44
C CYS A 265 -3.90 21.07 3.23
N MET A 266 -4.81 21.50 4.11
CA MET A 266 -5.38 22.86 4.12
C MET A 266 -4.31 23.92 4.38
N CYS A 267 -3.42 23.70 5.35
CA CYS A 267 -2.26 24.56 5.61
C CYS A 267 -1.33 24.65 4.40
N MET A 268 -1.15 23.57 3.65
CA MET A 268 -0.31 23.56 2.45
C MET A 268 -0.96 24.36 1.31
N GLY A 269 -2.29 24.27 1.13
CA GLY A 269 -3.03 25.08 0.16
C GLY A 269 -2.96 26.60 0.43
N PHE A 270 -2.78 27.02 1.69
CA PHE A 270 -2.56 28.43 2.05
C PHE A 270 -1.08 28.86 2.02
N SER A 271 -0.13 27.94 1.83
CA SER A 271 1.30 28.27 1.94
C SER A 271 1.86 28.90 0.67
N MET A 272 2.26 30.17 0.78
CA MET A 272 3.07 30.87 -0.23
C MET A 272 4.58 30.61 -0.07
N LYS A 273 5.01 29.71 0.83
CA LYS A 273 6.43 29.41 1.13
C LYS A 273 6.75 27.96 0.83
N ILE A 274 7.66 27.72 -0.12
CA ILE A 274 7.97 26.37 -0.60
C ILE A 274 8.50 25.44 0.50
N TRP A 275 9.36 25.92 1.40
CA TRP A 275 9.87 25.14 2.54
C TRP A 275 8.76 24.62 3.46
N VAL A 276 7.71 25.42 3.68
CA VAL A 276 6.55 25.00 4.49
C VAL A 276 5.74 23.95 3.75
N ALA A 277 5.55 24.09 2.44
CA ALA A 277 4.89 23.07 1.62
C ALA A 277 5.68 21.75 1.61
N TYR A 278 7.01 21.81 1.41
CA TYR A 278 7.90 20.65 1.50
C TYR A 278 7.79 19.92 2.85
N SER A 279 7.83 20.64 3.98
CA SER A 279 7.69 20.02 5.31
C SER A 279 6.31 19.40 5.54
N LEU A 280 5.23 20.10 5.16
CA LEU A 280 3.86 19.59 5.30
C LEU A 280 3.64 18.34 4.43
N TYR A 281 4.14 18.34 3.19
CA TYR A 281 4.08 17.19 2.28
C TYR A 281 4.75 15.95 2.88
N VAL A 282 5.99 16.08 3.38
CA VAL A 282 6.74 14.97 4.00
C VAL A 282 6.02 14.43 5.25
N MET A 283 5.39 15.30 6.06
CA MET A 283 4.56 14.86 7.20
C MET A 283 3.31 14.10 6.75
N ILE A 284 2.62 14.57 5.71
CA ILE A 284 1.43 13.89 5.14
C ILE A 284 1.81 12.49 4.64
N SER A 285 2.94 12.32 3.95
CA SER A 285 3.41 11.01 3.46
C SER A 285 3.64 10.00 4.58
N GLY A 286 4.29 10.41 5.69
CA GLY A 286 4.54 9.52 6.82
C GLY A 286 3.26 9.13 7.58
N ILE A 287 2.36 10.09 7.82
CA ILE A 287 1.08 9.83 8.47
C ILE A 287 0.21 8.92 7.59
N TYR A 288 0.08 9.22 6.29
CA TYR A 288 -0.61 8.37 5.32
C TYR A 288 -0.10 6.93 5.41
N GLN A 289 1.21 6.74 5.30
CA GLN A 289 1.75 5.39 5.11
C GLN A 289 1.60 4.54 6.38
N THR A 290 1.68 5.17 7.56
CA THR A 290 1.32 4.55 8.84
C THR A 290 -0.12 4.07 8.83
N LEU A 291 -1.06 4.94 8.47
CA LEU A 291 -2.50 4.62 8.46
C LEU A 291 -2.82 3.55 7.41
N ALA A 292 -2.23 3.63 6.21
CA ALA A 292 -2.43 2.64 5.15
C ALA A 292 -1.98 1.24 5.59
N CYS A 293 -0.80 1.13 6.22
CA CYS A 293 -0.29 -0.13 6.77
C CYS A 293 -1.14 -0.66 7.94
N LEU A 294 -1.82 0.20 8.71
CA LEU A 294 -2.75 -0.22 9.78
C LEU A 294 -4.15 -0.58 9.26
N VAL A 295 -4.66 0.12 8.24
CA VAL A 295 -5.96 -0.18 7.61
C VAL A 295 -5.89 -1.51 6.87
N ILE A 296 -4.86 -1.75 6.03
CA ILE A 296 -4.76 -2.98 5.23
C ILE A 296 -4.76 -4.25 6.10
N VAL A 297 -4.12 -4.20 7.28
CA VAL A 297 -4.05 -5.34 8.22
C VAL A 297 -5.35 -5.52 9.00
N ARG A 298 -5.97 -4.41 9.47
CA ARG A 298 -7.32 -4.47 10.08
C ARG A 298 -8.35 -5.00 9.07
N CYS A 299 -8.24 -4.59 7.80
CA CYS A 299 -9.04 -5.13 6.71
C CYS A 299 -8.74 -6.60 6.42
N GLY A 300 -7.50 -7.07 6.57
CA GLY A 300 -7.15 -8.49 6.44
C GLY A 300 -7.87 -9.33 7.50
N ARG A 301 -7.72 -8.98 8.78
CA ARG A 301 -8.28 -9.73 9.94
C ARG A 301 -9.81 -9.72 10.06
N LEU A 302 -10.53 -9.02 9.18
CA LEU A 302 -12.00 -9.00 9.12
C LEU A 302 -12.58 -10.00 8.11
N VAL A 303 -11.74 -10.88 7.54
CA VAL A 303 -12.05 -11.64 6.32
C VAL A 303 -11.61 -13.09 6.46
N SER A 304 -12.37 -14.02 5.88
CA SER A 304 -11.98 -15.43 5.83
C SER A 304 -10.96 -15.69 4.71
N ASN A 305 -10.01 -16.61 4.97
CA ASN A 305 -8.89 -16.97 4.09
C ASN A 305 -9.25 -17.19 2.60
N ARG A 306 -10.49 -17.60 2.29
CA ARG A 306 -10.97 -17.85 0.92
C ARG A 306 -11.30 -16.58 0.12
N HIS A 307 -11.44 -15.45 0.80
CA HIS A 307 -11.94 -14.21 0.20
C HIS A 307 -11.02 -13.00 0.41
N PHE A 308 -9.86 -13.18 1.07
CA PHE A 308 -8.90 -12.10 1.34
C PHE A 308 -8.76 -11.23 0.12
N ILE A 309 -8.18 -11.81 -0.94
CA ILE A 309 -7.84 -11.14 -2.18
C ILE A 309 -9.11 -10.57 -2.88
N LEU A 310 -10.29 -11.24 -2.86
CA LEU A 310 -11.51 -10.79 -3.59
C LEU A 310 -12.21 -9.57 -2.99
N LEU A 311 -12.55 -9.59 -1.69
CA LEU A 311 -12.99 -8.36 -1.00
C LEU A 311 -11.94 -7.26 -1.15
N PHE A 312 -10.74 -7.68 -1.50
CA PHE A 312 -9.63 -6.83 -1.73
C PHE A 312 -9.80 -5.87 -2.97
N SER A 313 -9.54 -6.08 -4.29
CA SER A 313 -9.66 -4.94 -5.30
C SER A 313 -11.08 -4.54 -5.72
N VAL A 314 -12.13 -5.03 -5.07
CA VAL A 314 -13.32 -4.18 -4.99
C VAL A 314 -12.92 -2.82 -4.39
N ASN A 315 -12.05 -2.84 -3.38
CA ASN A 315 -11.48 -1.67 -2.73
C ASN A 315 -10.36 -0.98 -3.55
N SER A 316 -9.42 -1.72 -4.17
CA SER A 316 -8.82 -1.40 -5.51
C SER A 316 -9.57 -0.38 -6.34
N PHE A 317 -10.59 -0.91 -7.00
CA PHE A 317 -11.36 -0.23 -8.01
C PHE A 317 -12.09 0.98 -7.43
N VAL A 318 -12.70 0.86 -6.25
CA VAL A 318 -13.35 1.98 -5.56
C VAL A 318 -12.38 3.10 -5.22
N GLY A 319 -11.17 2.79 -4.75
CA GLY A 319 -10.11 3.77 -4.51
C GLY A 319 -9.71 4.49 -5.80
N LEU A 320 -9.27 3.74 -6.81
CA LEU A 320 -8.82 4.31 -8.10
C LEU A 320 -9.91 5.10 -8.82
N ALA A 321 -11.17 4.63 -8.76
CA ALA A 321 -12.30 5.35 -9.34
C ALA A 321 -12.56 6.67 -8.60
N LEU A 322 -12.45 6.68 -7.27
CA LEU A 322 -12.62 7.91 -6.48
C LEU A 322 -11.48 8.91 -6.70
N GLU A 323 -10.24 8.44 -6.87
CA GLU A 323 -9.10 9.25 -7.33
C GLU A 323 -9.34 9.83 -8.72
N THR A 324 -9.72 8.99 -9.69
CA THR A 324 -9.97 9.41 -11.08
C THR A 324 -11.13 10.41 -11.19
N LEU A 325 -12.22 10.19 -10.45
CA LEU A 325 -13.37 11.09 -10.41
C LEU A 325 -13.05 12.42 -9.73
N LEU A 326 -12.27 12.40 -8.63
CA LEU A 326 -11.83 13.63 -7.96
C LEU A 326 -10.90 14.44 -8.88
N GLN A 327 -9.91 13.80 -9.51
CA GLN A 327 -9.03 14.44 -10.49
C GLN A 327 -9.83 15.08 -11.63
N ALA A 328 -10.72 14.31 -12.29
CA ALA A 328 -11.55 14.82 -13.37
C ALA A 328 -12.42 16.03 -12.95
N ALA A 329 -12.98 16.00 -11.74
CA ALA A 329 -13.75 17.12 -11.20
C ALA A 329 -12.88 18.38 -10.98
N LEU A 330 -11.66 18.24 -10.46
CA LEU A 330 -10.74 19.36 -10.25
C LEU A 330 -10.26 20.00 -11.57
N GLU A 331 -10.02 19.17 -12.59
CA GLU A 331 -9.66 19.61 -13.95
C GLU A 331 -10.82 20.32 -14.64
N ILE A 332 -12.03 19.75 -14.62
CA ILE A 332 -13.25 20.35 -15.21
C ILE A 332 -13.58 21.70 -14.55
N LEU A 333 -13.37 21.82 -13.24
CA LEU A 333 -13.58 23.08 -12.50
C LEU A 333 -12.45 24.11 -12.70
N GLY A 334 -11.38 23.78 -13.43
CA GLY A 334 -10.27 24.70 -13.73
C GLY A 334 -9.59 25.28 -12.50
N LEU A 335 -9.57 24.54 -11.39
CA LEU A 335 -9.17 25.09 -10.09
C LEU A 335 -7.67 25.37 -10.03
N SER A 336 -7.30 26.57 -9.56
CA SER A 336 -5.91 26.89 -9.23
C SER A 336 -5.36 25.94 -8.16
N ILE A 337 -4.06 25.62 -8.23
CA ILE A 337 -3.46 24.51 -7.47
C ILE A 337 -3.70 24.66 -5.95
N SER A 338 -3.61 25.87 -5.38
CA SER A 338 -3.98 26.14 -3.98
C SER A 338 -5.40 25.67 -3.61
N LYS A 339 -6.38 25.83 -4.52
CA LYS A 339 -7.76 25.35 -4.35
C LYS A 339 -7.89 23.84 -4.52
N GLN A 340 -7.07 23.21 -5.37
CA GLN A 340 -7.00 21.74 -5.48
C GLN A 340 -6.61 21.13 -4.12
N PHE A 341 -5.62 21.70 -3.44
CA PHE A 341 -5.24 21.26 -2.08
C PHE A 341 -6.31 21.57 -1.01
N MET A 342 -7.14 22.60 -1.17
CA MET A 342 -8.35 22.77 -0.32
C MET A 342 -9.37 21.65 -0.55
N SER A 343 -9.56 21.21 -1.80
CA SER A 343 -10.44 20.08 -2.12
C SER A 343 -9.90 18.75 -1.60
N PHE A 344 -8.58 18.51 -1.67
CA PHE A 344 -7.94 17.36 -1.05
C PHE A 344 -8.08 17.37 0.49
N ALA A 345 -7.98 18.54 1.14
CA ALA A 345 -8.29 18.67 2.57
C ALA A 345 -9.75 18.29 2.87
N GLY A 346 -10.69 18.75 2.04
CA GLY A 346 -12.11 18.36 2.13
C GLY A 346 -12.34 16.85 2.02
N PHE A 347 -11.61 16.15 1.14
CA PHE A 347 -11.63 14.69 1.03
C PHE A 347 -11.17 13.98 2.32
N PHE A 348 -10.11 14.47 2.96
CA PHE A 348 -9.64 13.91 4.24
C PHE A 348 -10.61 14.19 5.40
N PHE A 349 -11.25 15.37 5.43
CA PHE A 349 -12.31 15.65 6.42
C PHE A 349 -13.59 14.82 6.17
N LEU A 350 -13.95 14.54 4.92
CA LEU A 350 -15.04 13.60 4.60
C LEU A 350 -14.70 12.18 5.05
N SER A 351 -13.45 11.74 4.86
CA SER A 351 -12.95 10.46 5.38
C SER A 351 -12.99 10.40 6.91
N THR A 352 -12.65 11.51 7.58
CA THR A 352 -12.79 11.66 9.05
C THR A 352 -14.24 11.43 9.49
N ALA A 353 -15.21 12.05 8.81
CA ALA A 353 -16.63 11.88 9.11
C ALA A 353 -17.11 10.43 8.91
N ILE A 354 -16.63 9.75 7.86
CA ILE A 354 -16.91 8.33 7.62
C ILE A 354 -16.35 7.46 8.76
N PHE A 355 -15.10 7.70 9.20
CA PHE A 355 -14.53 6.96 10.34
C PHE A 355 -15.26 7.24 11.67
N ILE A 356 -15.79 8.45 11.88
CA ILE A 356 -16.66 8.77 13.04
C ILE A 356 -17.96 7.95 12.99
N ILE A 357 -18.60 7.86 11.82
CA ILE A 357 -19.81 7.03 11.64
C ILE A 357 -19.50 5.55 11.93
N LEU A 358 -18.40 5.02 11.39
CA LEU A 358 -17.95 3.64 11.63
C LEU A 358 -17.60 3.39 13.12
N TRP A 359 -17.04 4.37 13.82
CA TRP A 359 -16.77 4.30 15.25
C TRP A 359 -18.05 4.11 16.07
N PHE A 360 -19.11 4.87 15.78
CA PHE A 360 -20.41 4.70 16.45
C PHE A 360 -21.06 3.32 16.21
N PHE A 361 -20.80 2.69 15.06
CA PHE A 361 -21.26 1.31 14.82
C PHE A 361 -20.41 0.27 15.57
N GLU A 362 -19.08 0.45 15.63
CA GLU A 362 -18.18 -0.43 16.38
C GLU A 362 -18.38 -0.35 17.90
N ASP A 363 -18.71 0.82 18.43
CA ASP A 363 -19.00 1.00 19.86
C ASP A 363 -20.31 0.30 20.26
N LYS A 364 -21.37 0.50 19.46
CA LYS A 364 -22.67 -0.17 19.65
C LYS A 364 -22.58 -1.69 19.57
N SER A 365 -21.81 -2.25 18.63
CA SER A 365 -21.68 -3.72 18.53
C SER A 365 -20.97 -4.33 19.73
N LYS A 366 -19.94 -3.65 20.28
CA LYS A 366 -19.29 -4.05 21.53
C LYS A 366 -20.24 -3.97 22.73
N THR A 367 -21.04 -2.91 22.84
CA THR A 367 -22.06 -2.78 23.89
C THR A 367 -23.08 -3.92 23.84
N VAL A 368 -23.56 -4.27 22.65
CA VAL A 368 -24.54 -5.37 22.47
C VAL A 368 -23.92 -6.74 22.81
N SER A 369 -22.71 -7.05 22.31
CA SER A 369 -22.03 -8.30 22.63
C SER A 369 -21.84 -8.45 24.14
N SER A 370 -21.31 -7.41 24.79
CA SER A 370 -21.07 -7.41 26.23
C SER A 370 -22.35 -7.56 27.05
N ALA A 371 -23.52 -7.17 26.53
CA ALA A 371 -24.80 -7.43 27.19
C ALA A 371 -25.19 -8.91 27.07
N SER A 372 -25.11 -9.50 25.87
CA SER A 372 -25.39 -10.93 25.66
C SER A 372 -24.41 -11.86 26.39
N ASP A 373 -23.14 -11.45 26.57
CA ASP A 373 -22.13 -12.22 27.31
C ASP A 373 -22.37 -12.18 28.84
N ILE A 374 -23.07 -11.15 29.33
CA ILE A 374 -23.52 -11.08 30.73
C ILE A 374 -24.79 -11.93 30.91
N GLU A 375 -25.72 -11.88 29.96
CA GLU A 375 -27.00 -12.61 30.03
C GLU A 375 -26.83 -14.14 29.87
N ASN A 376 -25.88 -14.60 29.05
CA ASN A 376 -25.56 -16.02 28.90
C ASN A 376 -24.65 -16.59 30.01
N LYS A 377 -24.29 -15.79 31.02
CA LYS A 377 -23.41 -16.24 32.10
C LYS A 377 -24.18 -17.16 33.06
N PRO A 378 -23.81 -18.44 33.23
CA PRO A 378 -24.61 -19.37 34.03
C PRO A 378 -24.69 -18.88 35.49
N LEU A 379 -25.92 -18.73 35.99
CA LEU A 379 -26.19 -18.38 37.37
C LEU A 379 -25.58 -19.43 38.30
N PHE A 380 -24.50 -19.05 38.97
CA PHE A 380 -23.79 -19.89 39.94
C PHE A 380 -24.60 -19.97 41.24
N PHE A 381 -25.71 -20.70 41.20
CA PHE A 381 -26.44 -21.10 42.40
C PHE A 381 -25.50 -21.94 43.28
N PRO A 382 -25.20 -21.51 44.52
CA PRO A 382 -24.34 -22.29 45.40
C PRO A 382 -25.06 -23.59 45.76
N HIS A 383 -24.49 -24.73 45.36
CA HIS A 383 -25.04 -26.04 45.68
C HIS A 383 -25.09 -26.23 47.21
N VAL A 384 -26.30 -26.27 47.75
CA VAL A 384 -26.54 -26.67 49.14
C VAL A 384 -26.12 -28.14 49.29
N GLN A 385 -25.04 -28.38 50.04
CA GLN A 385 -24.63 -29.74 50.40
C GLN A 385 -25.60 -30.32 51.42
N ASN A 386 -26.27 -31.41 51.07
CA ASN A 386 -27.00 -32.27 51.99
C ASN A 386 -26.24 -33.61 52.16
N PRO A 387 -26.00 -34.10 53.39
CA PRO A 387 -25.14 -35.25 53.63
C PRO A 387 -25.87 -36.61 53.68
N SER A 388 -25.14 -37.68 53.33
CA SER A 388 -25.49 -39.12 53.46
C SER A 388 -26.63 -39.63 52.55
N SER A 389 -26.71 -40.90 52.12
CA SER A 389 -25.91 -42.12 52.40
C SER A 389 -25.86 -43.05 51.12
N PRO A 390 -25.21 -44.25 51.10
CA PRO A 390 -24.67 -44.88 49.87
C PRO A 390 -25.37 -46.17 49.36
N SER A 391 -25.06 -46.62 48.12
CA SER A 391 -24.50 -47.97 47.79
C SER A 391 -24.66 -48.47 46.31
N SER A 392 -23.81 -49.45 45.95
CA SER A 392 -23.97 -50.57 44.98
C SER A 392 -24.13 -50.40 43.44
N SER A 393 -23.00 -50.53 42.74
CA SER A 393 -22.70 -51.52 41.65
C SER A 393 -23.25 -51.35 40.19
N PRO A 394 -22.62 -51.99 39.16
CA PRO A 394 -22.67 -51.51 37.77
C PRO A 394 -23.12 -52.51 36.67
N SER A 395 -23.58 -51.97 35.53
CA SER A 395 -23.54 -52.53 34.16
C SER A 395 -24.06 -51.44 33.17
N SER A 396 -23.93 -51.48 31.84
CA SER A 396 -23.32 -52.41 30.89
C SER A 396 -22.68 -51.67 29.71
N SER A 397 -21.91 -52.36 28.86
CA SER A 397 -21.21 -51.82 27.69
C SER A 397 -22.08 -51.74 26.43
N PHE A 398 -21.90 -50.70 25.59
CA PHE A 398 -22.26 -50.75 24.17
C PHE A 398 -21.23 -49.99 23.30
N GLN A 399 -20.58 -50.70 22.39
CA GLN A 399 -19.90 -50.12 21.21
C GLN A 399 -20.72 -50.47 19.97
N LEU A 400 -20.76 -49.58 18.98
CA LEU A 400 -21.11 -49.95 17.61
C LEU A 400 -20.38 -49.05 16.61
N THR A 401 -19.81 -49.66 15.57
CA THR A 401 -19.00 -49.02 14.52
C THR A 401 -19.63 -49.23 13.15
N PHE A 402 -19.73 -48.16 12.37
CA PHE A 402 -19.83 -48.16 10.90
C PHE A 402 -19.07 -46.90 10.43
N SER A 403 -17.97 -46.92 9.68
CA SER A 403 -17.59 -47.61 8.42
C SER A 403 -18.01 -46.85 7.16
N ASP A 404 -17.03 -46.43 6.36
CA ASP A 404 -17.20 -45.66 5.14
C ASP A 404 -17.88 -46.45 4.00
N THR A 405 -18.63 -45.76 3.13
CA THR A 405 -18.58 -45.85 1.64
C THR A 405 -19.70 -45.06 0.97
N GLN A 406 -19.41 -43.95 0.30
CA GLN A 406 -19.09 -43.89 -1.14
C GLN A 406 -18.55 -42.49 -1.52
#